data_AF-A0AA39IQK6-F1
#
_entry.id   AF-A0AA39IQK6-F1
#
_cell.length_a   1.000
_cell.length_b   1.000
_cell.length_c   1.000
_cell.angle_alpha   90.00
_cell.angle_beta   90.00
_cell.angle_gamma   90.00
#
_symmetry.space_group_name_H-M   'P 1'
#
loop_
_entity.id
_entity.type
_entity.pdbx_description
1 polymer ?
#
loop_
_entity_poly.entity_id
_entity_poly.type
_entity_poly.pdbx_seq_one_letter_code
_entity_poly.pdbx_strand_id
1 'polypeptide(L)'
;MKSLFDSAASSIVTSQKRVSLTALPVAIRTGINRMWSLLNFKNTYLFVREPIPDSFFIYDKSGSVDVRRTMENVEGHIHPISFFLYCMGTGLVDKLDDAWGKCPDFAQDELLQSSDPLVRFFAELSEYGRTDPNNDPYHLYLDAYTHSMENLALYLFSRCSPTQQMIIAGHRLVQTLKADNAREWREECTLLRRYIELKKFPMCEDRVASEMERHGDLIRERFYSLPKECQMYEFKNYLMSDSDSESE
;
A
#
# COMPACT_ATOMS: atom_id res chain seq x y z
N MET A 1 28.09 -15.37 -7.84
CA MET A 1 28.66 -14.52 -8.92
C MET A 1 27.61 -13.52 -9.34
N LYS A 2 27.84 -12.21 -9.14
CA LYS A 2 26.94 -11.18 -9.68
C LYS A 2 27.10 -11.12 -11.20
N SER A 3 25.99 -11.13 -11.92
CA SER A 3 26.00 -11.05 -13.39
C SER A 3 26.56 -9.69 -13.84
N LEU A 4 27.21 -9.64 -15.01
CA LEU A 4 27.57 -8.36 -15.66
C LEU A 4 26.34 -7.44 -15.80
N PHE A 5 25.16 -8.02 -15.98
CA PHE A 5 23.89 -7.28 -16.02
C PHE A 5 23.50 -6.69 -14.66
N ASP A 6 23.78 -7.38 -13.55
CA ASP A 6 23.52 -6.85 -12.20
C ASP A 6 24.47 -5.70 -11.87
N SER A 7 25.73 -5.81 -12.30
CA SER A 7 26.71 -4.72 -12.16
C SER A 7 26.33 -3.50 -13.00
N ALA A 8 25.85 -3.69 -14.23
CA ALA A 8 25.37 -2.61 -15.07
C ALA A 8 24.10 -1.96 -14.51
N ALA A 9 23.14 -2.76 -14.03
CA ALA A 9 21.96 -2.26 -13.33
C ALA A 9 22.34 -1.45 -12.08
N SER A 10 23.30 -1.95 -11.29
CA SER A 10 23.80 -1.27 -10.10
C SER A 10 24.45 0.06 -10.42
N SER A 11 25.24 0.13 -11.49
CA SER A 11 25.84 1.39 -11.94
C SER A 11 24.78 2.39 -12.42
N ILE A 12 23.74 1.95 -13.13
CA ILE A 12 22.65 2.83 -13.60
C ILE A 12 21.85 3.40 -12.43
N VAL A 13 21.48 2.57 -11.46
CA VAL A 13 20.73 2.99 -10.27
C VAL A 13 21.56 3.95 -9.41
N THR A 14 22.84 3.63 -9.17
CA THR A 14 23.71 4.47 -8.31
C THR A 14 24.14 5.78 -8.97
N SER A 15 24.29 5.82 -10.31
CA SER A 15 24.68 7.03 -11.03
C SER A 15 23.52 7.97 -11.37
N GLN A 16 22.28 7.64 -11.01
CA GLN A 16 21.05 8.42 -11.30
C GLN A 16 20.91 8.85 -12.77
N LYS A 17 21.55 8.14 -13.71
CA LYS A 17 21.46 8.48 -15.13
C LYS A 17 20.03 8.26 -15.60
N ARG A 18 19.44 9.28 -16.22
CA ARG A 18 18.13 9.19 -16.89
C ARG A 18 18.27 8.33 -18.15
N VAL A 19 18.31 7.01 -17.96
CA VAL A 19 18.33 6.04 -19.05
C VAL A 19 16.90 5.66 -19.35
N SER A 20 16.50 5.74 -20.62
CA SER A 20 15.20 5.23 -21.06
C SER A 20 15.18 3.70 -20.90
N LEU A 21 14.41 3.21 -19.92
CA LEU A 21 14.31 1.78 -19.59
C LEU A 21 13.73 0.94 -20.75
N THR A 22 12.96 1.57 -21.64
CA THR A 22 12.36 0.90 -22.80
C THR A 22 13.39 0.57 -23.88
N ALA A 23 14.52 1.26 -23.91
CA ALA A 23 15.63 1.00 -24.83
C ALA A 23 16.58 -0.11 -24.34
N LEU A 24 16.40 -0.61 -23.12
CA LEU A 24 17.29 -1.60 -22.53
C LEU A 24 16.83 -3.04 -22.82
N PRO A 25 17.78 -3.98 -23.01
CA PRO A 25 17.49 -5.41 -23.04
C PRO A 25 16.69 -5.87 -21.82
N VAL A 26 15.77 -6.82 -22.02
CA VAL A 26 14.86 -7.31 -20.97
C VAL A 26 15.61 -7.72 -19.71
N ALA A 27 16.74 -8.43 -19.83
CA ALA A 27 17.55 -8.86 -18.69
C ALA A 27 18.09 -7.68 -17.85
N ILE A 28 18.56 -6.61 -18.51
CA ILE A 28 19.05 -5.39 -17.82
C ILE A 28 17.89 -4.67 -17.14
N ARG A 29 16.75 -4.53 -17.83
CA ARG A 29 15.55 -3.91 -17.26
C ARG A 29 15.05 -4.66 -16.02
N THR A 30 14.99 -5.99 -16.08
CA THR A 30 14.64 -6.81 -14.92
C THR A 30 15.65 -6.64 -13.78
N GLY A 31 16.96 -6.57 -14.06
CA GLY A 31 17.98 -6.30 -13.05
C GLY A 31 17.81 -4.94 -12.37
N ILE A 32 17.51 -3.88 -13.15
CA ILE A 32 17.23 -2.53 -12.62
C ILE A 32 15.96 -2.56 -11.74
N ASN A 33 14.88 -3.19 -12.22
CA ASN A 33 13.64 -3.33 -11.47
C ASN A 33 13.86 -4.03 -10.13
N ARG A 34 14.65 -5.12 -10.10
CA ARG A 34 15.01 -5.82 -8.85
C ARG A 34 15.71 -4.91 -7.86
N MET A 35 16.67 -4.12 -8.34
CA MET A 35 17.39 -3.19 -7.49
C MET A 35 16.51 -2.08 -6.93
N TRP A 36 15.66 -1.47 -7.77
CA TRP A 36 14.73 -0.47 -7.29
C TRP A 36 13.70 -1.05 -6.33
N SER A 37 13.16 -2.23 -6.62
CA SER A 37 12.19 -2.88 -5.75
C SER A 37 12.81 -3.24 -4.39
N LEU A 38 14.05 -3.72 -4.37
CA LEU A 38 14.81 -3.97 -3.14
C LEU A 38 15.03 -2.67 -2.34
N LEU A 39 15.50 -1.61 -3.00
CA LEU A 39 15.73 -0.32 -2.35
C LEU A 39 14.43 0.26 -1.80
N ASN A 40 13.35 0.19 -2.57
CA ASN A 40 12.03 0.64 -2.14
C ASN A 40 11.58 -0.13 -0.90
N PHE A 41 11.65 -1.47 -0.93
CA PHE A 41 11.31 -2.31 0.21
C PHE A 41 12.11 -1.93 1.45
N LYS A 42 13.45 -1.82 1.33
CA LYS A 42 14.30 -1.45 2.45
C LYS A 42 13.96 -0.08 3.01
N ASN A 43 13.72 0.91 2.14
CA ASN A 43 13.35 2.26 2.54
C ASN A 43 12.00 2.31 3.27
N THR A 44 10.99 1.58 2.78
CA THR A 44 9.67 1.48 3.41
C THR A 44 9.75 0.88 4.81
N TYR A 45 10.62 -0.11 5.02
CA TYR A 45 10.73 -0.84 6.29
C TYR A 45 11.98 -0.51 7.10
N LEU A 46 12.51 0.72 6.97
CA LEU A 46 13.69 1.18 7.74
C LEU A 46 13.47 1.21 9.26
N PHE A 47 12.21 1.24 9.71
CA PHE A 47 11.86 1.21 11.13
C PHE A 47 12.13 -0.17 11.78
N VAL A 48 12.33 -1.22 10.98
CA VAL A 48 12.66 -2.56 11.50
C VAL A 48 14.15 -2.63 11.81
N ARG A 49 14.48 -2.95 13.07
CA ARG A 49 15.85 -2.93 13.60
C ARG A 49 16.82 -3.84 12.82
N GLU A 50 16.39 -5.05 12.48
CA GLU A 50 17.21 -6.02 11.76
C GLU A 50 16.77 -6.09 10.28
N PRO A 51 17.58 -5.57 9.33
CA PRO A 51 17.22 -5.62 7.93
C PRO A 51 17.34 -7.03 7.35
N ILE A 52 16.40 -7.41 6.48
CA ILE A 52 16.49 -8.66 5.72
C ILE A 52 17.77 -8.65 4.85
N PRO A 53 18.63 -9.69 4.91
CA PRO A 53 19.79 -9.78 4.03
C PRO A 53 19.38 -9.98 2.56
N ASP A 54 20.11 -9.36 1.63
CA ASP A 54 19.81 -9.37 0.18
C ASP A 54 19.58 -10.77 -0.40
N SER A 55 20.30 -11.78 0.12
CA SER A 55 20.20 -13.16 -0.34
C SER A 55 18.84 -13.80 -0.09
N PHE A 56 18.02 -13.24 0.80
CA PHE A 56 16.71 -13.78 1.13
C PHE A 56 15.57 -13.22 0.28
N PHE A 57 15.80 -12.14 -0.47
CA PHE A 57 14.77 -11.53 -1.30
C PHE A 57 14.43 -12.41 -2.50
N ILE A 58 13.15 -12.72 -2.64
CA ILE A 58 12.60 -13.44 -3.78
C ILE A 58 11.90 -12.42 -4.67
N TYR A 59 12.15 -12.52 -5.98
CA TYR A 59 11.58 -11.61 -6.97
C TYR A 59 10.65 -12.35 -7.92
N ASP A 60 9.59 -11.67 -8.33
CA ASP A 60 8.69 -12.16 -9.37
C ASP A 60 9.33 -12.05 -10.79
N LYS A 61 8.53 -12.36 -11.82
CA LYS A 61 8.97 -12.25 -13.22
C LYS A 61 9.21 -10.81 -13.68
N SER A 62 8.57 -9.82 -13.05
CA SER A 62 8.72 -8.40 -13.35
C SER A 62 9.97 -7.79 -12.71
N GLY A 63 10.58 -8.50 -11.75
CA GLY A 63 11.67 -8.02 -10.92
C GLY A 63 11.20 -7.29 -9.66
N SER A 64 9.91 -7.38 -9.32
CA SER A 64 9.38 -6.83 -8.07
C SER A 64 9.61 -7.83 -6.93
N VAL A 65 9.84 -7.34 -5.71
CA VAL A 65 9.95 -8.17 -4.51
C VAL A 65 8.63 -8.90 -4.31
N ASP A 66 8.69 -10.23 -4.31
CA ASP A 66 7.59 -11.09 -3.91
C ASP A 66 7.57 -11.12 -2.38
N VAL A 67 6.74 -10.26 -1.80
CA VAL A 67 6.68 -10.04 -0.35
C VAL A 67 6.35 -11.33 0.40
N ARG A 68 5.33 -12.08 -0.03
CA ARG A 68 4.91 -13.31 0.66
C ARG A 68 6.02 -14.35 0.65
N ARG A 69 6.60 -14.63 -0.52
CA ARG A 69 7.69 -15.62 -0.64
C ARG A 69 8.97 -15.17 0.05
N THR A 70 9.29 -13.88 0.02
CA THR A 70 10.42 -13.32 0.77
C THR A 70 10.22 -13.54 2.26
N MET A 71 9.02 -13.27 2.78
CA MET A 71 8.72 -13.47 4.20
C MET A 71 8.76 -14.95 4.61
N GLU A 72 8.27 -15.87 3.77
CA GLU A 72 8.45 -17.31 3.97
C GLU A 72 9.93 -17.73 4.02
N ASN A 73 10.77 -17.12 3.19
CA ASN A 73 12.18 -17.46 3.09
C ASN A 73 13.02 -16.94 4.28
N VAL A 74 12.63 -15.84 4.91
CA VAL A 74 13.34 -15.28 6.09
C VAL A 74 12.84 -15.84 7.41
N GLU A 75 11.72 -16.56 7.39
CA GLU A 75 11.10 -17.12 8.59
C GLU A 75 12.07 -18.08 9.30
N GLY A 76 12.41 -17.79 10.56
CA GLY A 76 13.40 -18.55 11.32
C GLY A 76 14.87 -18.16 11.09
N HIS A 77 15.13 -17.17 10.22
CA HIS A 77 16.49 -16.66 9.94
C HIS A 77 16.74 -15.24 10.48
N ILE A 78 15.71 -14.53 10.90
CA ILE A 78 15.79 -13.19 11.50
C ILE A 78 15.17 -13.20 12.90
N HIS A 79 15.49 -12.19 13.71
CA HIS A 79 14.95 -12.07 15.06
C HIS A 79 13.40 -12.03 15.06
N PRO A 80 12.72 -12.73 15.98
CA PRO A 80 11.25 -12.81 16.00
C PRO A 80 10.53 -11.46 16.00
N ILE A 81 11.02 -10.47 16.77
CA ILE A 81 10.49 -9.10 16.74
C ILE A 81 10.55 -8.51 15.33
N SER A 82 11.69 -8.63 14.65
CA SER A 82 11.83 -8.09 13.29
C SER A 82 10.94 -8.82 12.30
N PHE A 83 10.79 -10.15 12.44
CA PHE A 83 9.84 -10.92 11.64
C PHE A 83 8.39 -10.43 11.85
N PHE A 84 7.96 -10.23 13.10
CA PHE A 84 6.65 -9.69 13.43
C PHE A 84 6.43 -8.30 12.80
N LEU A 85 7.39 -7.38 12.96
CA LEU A 85 7.31 -6.03 12.39
C LEU A 85 7.26 -6.04 10.86
N TYR A 86 7.98 -6.97 10.21
CA TYR A 86 7.88 -7.14 8.76
C TYR A 86 6.52 -7.69 8.34
N CYS A 87 5.98 -8.71 9.00
CA CYS A 87 4.63 -9.22 8.72
C CYS A 87 3.57 -8.12 8.88
N MET A 88 3.70 -7.30 9.93
CA MET A 88 2.85 -6.14 10.18
C MET A 88 2.95 -5.12 9.04
N GLY A 89 4.15 -4.60 8.78
CA GLY A 89 4.36 -3.53 7.79
C GLY A 89 3.99 -3.97 6.37
N THR A 90 4.23 -5.23 6.03
CA THR A 90 3.88 -5.79 4.72
C THR A 90 2.41 -6.14 4.56
N GLY A 91 1.62 -6.06 5.63
CA GLY A 91 0.19 -6.40 5.65
C GLY A 91 -0.07 -7.91 5.57
N LEU A 92 0.90 -8.76 5.92
CA LEU A 92 0.72 -10.21 6.07
C LEU A 92 0.08 -10.54 7.42
N VAL A 93 -1.13 -10.01 7.63
CA VAL A 93 -1.86 -10.12 8.90
C VAL A 93 -2.16 -11.59 9.23
N ASP A 94 -2.34 -12.45 8.22
CA ASP A 94 -2.52 -13.90 8.37
C ASP A 94 -1.33 -14.60 9.04
N LYS A 95 -0.14 -13.97 9.06
CA LYS A 95 1.07 -14.50 9.69
C LYS A 95 1.36 -13.90 11.07
N LEU A 96 0.57 -12.92 11.53
CA LEU A 96 0.90 -12.20 12.76
C LEU A 96 0.78 -13.08 14.00
N ASP A 97 -0.26 -13.93 14.10
CA ASP A 97 -0.44 -14.83 15.24
C ASP A 97 0.74 -15.82 15.36
N ASP A 98 1.16 -16.40 14.23
CA ASP A 98 2.33 -17.30 14.18
C ASP A 98 3.64 -16.57 14.50
N ALA A 99 3.80 -15.33 14.03
CA ALA A 99 4.96 -14.50 14.34
C ALA A 99 4.98 -14.08 15.83
N TRP A 100 3.81 -13.79 16.40
CA TRP A 100 3.61 -13.44 17.80
C TRP A 100 4.00 -14.60 18.71
N GLY A 101 3.51 -15.82 18.44
CA GLY A 101 3.84 -17.01 19.21
C GLY A 101 5.33 -17.41 19.19
N LYS A 102 6.11 -16.88 18.24
CA LYS A 102 7.57 -17.06 18.16
C LYS A 102 8.35 -15.97 18.91
N CYS A 103 7.70 -14.88 19.30
CA CYS A 103 8.32 -13.85 20.12
C CYS A 103 8.41 -14.36 21.57
N PRO A 104 9.59 -14.30 22.21
CA PRO A 104 9.69 -14.60 23.64
C PRO A 104 8.91 -13.57 24.47
N ASP A 105 8.49 -13.95 25.68
CA ASP A 105 7.63 -13.11 26.53
C ASP A 105 8.14 -11.66 26.70
N PHE A 106 9.44 -11.48 26.92
CA PHE A 106 10.04 -10.13 27.06
C PHE A 106 9.91 -9.27 25.78
N ALA A 107 9.90 -9.92 24.61
CA ALA A 107 9.73 -9.27 23.33
C ALA A 107 8.27 -8.92 23.06
N GLN A 108 7.35 -9.77 23.51
CA GLN A 108 5.91 -9.49 23.47
C GLN A 108 5.58 -8.29 24.36
N ASP A 109 6.14 -8.22 25.57
CA ASP A 109 6.03 -7.06 26.46
C ASP A 109 6.55 -5.78 25.80
N GLU A 110 7.71 -5.84 25.13
CA GLU A 110 8.27 -4.70 24.38
C GLU A 110 7.32 -4.21 23.28
N LEU A 111 6.72 -5.13 22.52
CA LEU A 111 5.78 -4.81 21.45
C LEU A 111 4.47 -4.21 21.97
N LEU A 112 3.92 -4.73 23.07
CA LEU A 112 2.72 -4.20 23.73
C LEU A 112 2.95 -2.81 24.33
N GLN A 113 4.16 -2.53 24.80
CA GLN A 113 4.55 -1.24 25.37
C GLN A 113 5.11 -0.25 24.34
N SER A 114 5.11 -0.62 23.05
CA SER A 114 5.63 0.23 21.98
C SER A 114 4.93 1.60 21.95
N SER A 115 5.72 2.65 21.75
CA SER A 115 5.21 3.99 21.50
C SER A 115 4.62 4.16 20.10
N ASP A 116 4.93 3.25 19.17
CA ASP A 116 4.37 3.25 17.82
C ASP A 116 2.93 2.69 17.86
N PRO A 117 1.92 3.50 17.49
CA PRO A 117 0.52 3.08 17.52
C PRO A 117 0.21 1.86 16.64
N LEU A 118 0.87 1.73 15.48
CA LEU A 118 0.66 0.57 14.60
C LEU A 118 1.21 -0.68 15.26
N VAL A 119 2.43 -0.63 15.79
CA VAL A 119 3.05 -1.77 16.48
C VAL A 119 2.20 -2.23 17.65
N ARG A 120 1.77 -1.28 18.50
CA ARG A 120 0.94 -1.59 19.66
C ARG A 120 -0.42 -2.18 19.25
N PHE A 121 -1.08 -1.60 18.23
CA PHE A 121 -2.35 -2.10 17.72
C PHE A 121 -2.26 -3.56 17.28
N PHE A 122 -1.23 -3.95 16.53
CA PHE A 122 -1.07 -5.33 16.08
C PHE A 122 -0.60 -6.27 17.19
N ALA A 123 0.18 -5.79 18.16
CA ALA A 123 0.54 -6.56 19.34
C ALA A 123 -0.70 -6.89 20.18
N GLU A 124 -1.54 -5.89 20.50
CA GLU A 124 -2.82 -6.09 21.20
C GLU A 124 -3.75 -7.04 20.45
N LEU A 125 -3.86 -6.87 19.13
CA LEU A 125 -4.69 -7.73 18.30
C LEU A 125 -4.22 -9.20 18.36
N SER A 126 -2.91 -9.44 18.33
CA SER A 126 -2.33 -10.80 18.36
C SER A 126 -2.44 -11.43 19.75
N GLU A 127 -2.27 -10.64 20.81
CA GLU A 127 -2.32 -11.12 22.20
C GLU A 127 -3.75 -11.35 22.68
N TYR A 128 -4.66 -10.40 22.43
CA TYR A 128 -6.00 -10.40 23.02
C TYR A 128 -7.11 -10.76 22.02
N GLY A 129 -6.79 -10.89 20.73
CA GLY A 129 -7.79 -11.03 19.65
C GLY A 129 -8.62 -9.76 19.42
N ARG A 130 -8.30 -8.66 20.11
CA ARG A 130 -9.00 -7.37 20.09
C ARG A 130 -8.04 -6.25 20.43
N THR A 131 -8.36 -5.05 19.98
CA THR A 131 -7.54 -3.85 20.21
C THR A 131 -8.24 -2.89 21.17
N ASP A 132 -7.50 -1.92 21.72
CA ASP A 132 -8.08 -0.82 22.49
C ASP A 132 -9.21 -0.15 21.67
N PRO A 133 -10.44 -0.02 22.21
CA PRO A 133 -11.56 0.67 21.55
C PRO A 133 -11.24 2.11 21.15
N ASN A 134 -10.24 2.74 21.79
CA ASN A 134 -9.79 4.10 21.49
C ASN A 134 -8.83 4.17 20.29
N ASN A 135 -8.32 3.03 19.80
CA ASN A 135 -7.51 3.01 18.59
C ASN A 135 -8.42 3.20 17.37
N ASP A 136 -8.49 4.42 16.85
CA ASP A 136 -9.23 4.72 15.62
C ASP A 136 -8.50 4.16 14.38
N PRO A 137 -9.10 3.18 13.65
CA PRO A 137 -8.50 2.60 12.45
C PRO A 137 -8.17 3.64 11.36
N TYR A 138 -8.85 4.79 11.37
CA TYR A 138 -8.59 5.87 10.41
C TYR A 138 -7.23 6.54 10.65
N HIS A 139 -6.86 6.80 11.91
CA HIS A 139 -5.55 7.36 12.23
C HIS A 139 -4.43 6.39 11.86
N LEU A 140 -4.60 5.11 12.19
CA LEU A 140 -3.66 4.06 11.81
C LEU A 140 -3.55 3.92 10.28
N TYR A 141 -4.67 4.04 9.56
CA TYR A 141 -4.68 4.05 8.10
C TYR A 141 -3.81 5.19 7.55
N LEU A 142 -3.95 6.41 8.08
CA LEU A 142 -3.16 7.57 7.65
C LEU A 142 -1.68 7.36 7.92
N ASP A 143 -1.32 6.77 9.06
CA ASP A 143 0.07 6.46 9.40
C ASP A 143 0.64 5.43 8.42
N ALA A 144 -0.06 4.32 8.19
CA ALA A 144 0.38 3.28 7.24
C ALA A 144 0.50 3.83 5.81
N TYR A 145 -0.45 4.68 5.39
CA TYR A 145 -0.44 5.32 4.09
C TYR A 145 0.75 6.26 3.92
N THR A 146 1.02 7.11 4.91
CA THR A 146 2.15 8.07 4.89
C THR A 146 3.49 7.35 4.78
N HIS A 147 3.63 6.16 5.37
CA HIS A 147 4.83 5.34 5.28
C HIS A 147 4.84 4.39 4.07
N SER A 148 3.93 4.56 3.11
CA SER A 148 3.85 3.72 1.89
C SER A 148 3.65 2.22 2.18
N MET A 149 2.98 1.86 3.27
CA MET A 149 2.63 0.49 3.64
C MET A 149 1.25 0.10 3.08
N GLU A 150 1.14 0.01 1.75
CA GLU A 150 -0.15 -0.06 1.04
C GLU A 150 -1.05 -1.24 1.46
N ASN A 151 -0.48 -2.43 1.63
CA ASN A 151 -1.26 -3.61 2.03
C ASN A 151 -1.81 -3.46 3.45
N LEU A 152 -1.00 -2.88 4.35
CA LEU A 152 -1.42 -2.58 5.70
C LEU A 152 -2.49 -1.48 5.72
N ALA A 153 -2.32 -0.41 4.94
CA ALA A 153 -3.32 0.63 4.77
C ALA A 153 -4.66 0.05 4.28
N LEU A 154 -4.65 -0.84 3.28
CA LEU A 154 -5.88 -1.51 2.80
C LEU A 154 -6.55 -2.37 3.87
N TYR A 155 -5.76 -3.06 4.69
CA TYR A 155 -6.29 -3.82 5.82
C TYR A 155 -6.99 -2.89 6.84
N LEU A 156 -6.35 -1.78 7.22
CA LEU A 156 -6.89 -0.81 8.16
C LEU A 156 -8.12 -0.08 7.59
N PHE A 157 -8.11 0.22 6.29
CA PHE A 157 -9.26 0.75 5.57
C PHE A 157 -10.50 -0.16 5.74
N SER A 158 -10.34 -1.48 5.60
CA SER A 158 -11.46 -2.42 5.73
C SER A 158 -12.09 -2.45 7.13
N ARG A 159 -11.38 -1.92 8.14
CA ARG A 159 -11.80 -1.80 9.54
C ARG A 159 -12.33 -0.41 9.89
N CYS A 160 -12.13 0.59 9.03
CA CYS A 160 -12.69 1.92 9.23
C CYS A 160 -14.22 1.89 9.20
N SER A 161 -14.86 2.86 9.86
CA SER A 161 -16.31 3.05 9.75
C SER A 161 -16.72 3.37 8.31
N PRO A 162 -18.01 3.17 7.95
CA PRO A 162 -18.49 3.52 6.62
C PRO A 162 -18.15 4.94 6.19
N THR A 163 -18.38 5.91 7.07
CA THR A 163 -18.06 7.32 6.82
C THR A 163 -16.57 7.55 6.55
N GLN A 164 -15.68 6.93 7.33
CA GLN A 164 -14.23 7.04 7.14
C GLN A 164 -13.79 6.38 5.81
N GLN A 165 -14.33 5.21 5.49
CA GLN A 165 -14.04 4.55 4.21
C GLN A 165 -14.52 5.40 3.02
N MET A 166 -15.65 6.11 3.12
CA MET A 166 -16.10 7.07 2.09
C MET A 166 -15.07 8.18 1.87
N ILE A 167 -14.60 8.80 2.96
CA ILE A 167 -13.61 9.88 2.92
C ILE A 167 -12.33 9.40 2.23
N ILE A 168 -11.83 8.23 2.64
CA ILE A 168 -10.62 7.64 2.07
C ILE A 168 -10.81 7.35 0.58
N ALA A 169 -11.91 6.69 0.19
CA ALA A 169 -12.16 6.33 -1.21
C ALA A 169 -12.29 7.57 -2.11
N GLY A 170 -12.96 8.62 -1.64
CA GLY A 170 -13.05 9.91 -2.35
C GLY A 170 -11.67 10.54 -2.57
N HIS A 171 -10.84 10.61 -1.52
CA HIS A 171 -9.47 11.10 -1.66
C HIS A 171 -8.64 10.25 -2.64
N ARG A 172 -8.76 8.91 -2.61
CA ARG A 172 -8.07 8.01 -3.54
C ARG A 172 -8.54 8.19 -4.99
N LEU A 173 -9.83 8.44 -5.21
CA LEU A 173 -10.35 8.79 -6.54
C LEU A 173 -9.69 10.07 -7.04
N VAL A 174 -9.71 11.14 -6.24
CA VAL A 174 -9.10 12.42 -6.60
C VAL A 174 -7.61 12.28 -6.88
N GLN A 175 -6.87 11.53 -6.08
CA GLN A 175 -5.46 11.24 -6.31
C GLN A 175 -5.24 10.50 -7.64
N THR A 176 -6.06 9.49 -7.94
CA THR A 176 -6.00 8.77 -9.22
C THR A 176 -6.25 9.70 -10.40
N LEU A 177 -7.20 10.62 -10.28
CA LEU A 177 -7.49 11.63 -11.30
C LEU A 177 -6.39 12.69 -11.45
N LYS A 178 -5.57 12.91 -10.42
CA LYS A 178 -4.43 13.84 -10.44
C LYS A 178 -3.14 13.23 -10.99
N ALA A 179 -3.08 11.91 -11.19
CA ALA A 179 -1.86 11.25 -11.69
C ALA A 179 -1.37 11.89 -13.01
N ASP A 180 -0.08 12.23 -13.02
CA ASP A 180 0.53 13.08 -14.06
C ASP A 180 0.91 12.30 -15.31
N ASN A 181 1.11 11.00 -15.17
CA ASN A 181 1.61 10.15 -16.25
C ASN A 181 0.92 8.77 -16.30
N ALA A 182 1.02 8.11 -17.45
CA ALA A 182 0.34 6.85 -17.70
C ALA A 182 0.81 5.67 -16.82
N ARG A 183 1.97 5.76 -16.16
CA ARG A 183 2.44 4.74 -15.23
C ARG A 183 1.79 4.94 -13.86
N GLU A 184 1.94 6.13 -13.30
CA GLU A 184 1.33 6.52 -12.03
C GLU A 184 -0.19 6.34 -12.06
N TRP A 185 -0.83 6.75 -13.16
CA TRP A 185 -2.28 6.56 -13.32
C TRP A 185 -2.71 5.09 -13.27
N ARG A 186 -1.90 4.17 -13.82
CA ARG A 186 -2.16 2.73 -13.74
C ARG A 186 -1.94 2.17 -12.34
N GLU A 187 -0.89 2.61 -11.65
CA GLU A 187 -0.59 2.22 -10.27
C GLU A 187 -1.71 2.71 -9.33
N GLU A 188 -2.10 3.98 -9.44
CA GLU A 188 -3.17 4.60 -8.66
C GLU A 188 -4.55 3.96 -8.94
N CYS A 189 -4.89 3.69 -10.20
CA CYS A 189 -6.14 2.99 -10.53
C CYS A 189 -6.14 1.55 -10.00
N THR A 190 -5.01 0.84 -10.05
CA THR A 190 -4.90 -0.50 -9.44
C THR A 190 -5.19 -0.46 -7.94
N LEU A 191 -4.68 0.56 -7.24
CA LEU A 191 -4.94 0.76 -5.82
C LEU A 191 -6.39 1.17 -5.56
N LEU A 192 -6.92 2.16 -6.29
CA LEU A 192 -8.31 2.62 -6.18
C LEU A 192 -9.30 1.46 -6.34
N ARG A 193 -9.07 0.59 -7.32
CA ARG A 193 -9.89 -0.61 -7.51
C ARG A 193 -9.94 -1.48 -6.25
N ARG A 194 -8.82 -1.70 -5.56
CA ARG A 194 -8.78 -2.47 -4.30
C ARG A 194 -9.61 -1.79 -3.21
N TYR A 195 -9.59 -0.46 -3.11
CA TYR A 195 -10.46 0.27 -2.18
C TYR A 195 -11.94 0.13 -2.53
N ILE A 196 -12.29 0.21 -3.83
CA ILE A 196 -13.67 0.03 -4.30
C ILE A 196 -14.18 -1.38 -4.00
N GLU A 197 -13.35 -2.41 -4.21
CA GLU A 197 -13.70 -3.80 -3.93
C GLU A 197 -13.90 -4.07 -2.43
N LEU A 198 -13.16 -3.36 -1.57
CA LEU A 198 -13.24 -3.52 -0.12
C LEU A 198 -14.33 -2.66 0.55
N LYS A 199 -14.82 -1.60 -0.11
CA LYS A 199 -15.85 -0.75 0.49
C LYS A 199 -17.14 -1.57 0.66
N LYS A 200 -17.71 -1.53 1.87
CA LYS A 200 -18.89 -2.35 2.23
C LYS A 200 -20.22 -1.61 2.11
N PHE A 201 -20.23 -0.41 1.57
CA PHE A 201 -21.41 0.46 1.54
C PHE A 201 -21.38 1.37 0.30
N PRO A 202 -22.53 1.87 -0.14
CA PRO A 202 -22.62 2.93 -1.13
C PRO A 202 -22.27 4.30 -0.49
N MET A 203 -21.49 5.14 -1.17
CA MET A 203 -21.23 6.52 -0.72
C MET A 203 -22.53 7.32 -0.64
N CYS A 204 -22.71 8.09 0.44
CA CYS A 204 -23.88 8.98 0.56
C CYS A 204 -23.78 10.16 -0.42
N GLU A 205 -24.94 10.62 -0.91
CA GLU A 205 -25.03 11.72 -1.89
C GLU A 205 -24.36 13.01 -1.40
N ASP A 206 -24.57 13.39 -0.14
CA ASP A 206 -23.94 14.57 0.47
C ASP A 206 -22.41 14.55 0.37
N ARG A 207 -21.79 13.37 0.49
CA ARG A 207 -20.33 13.27 0.40
C ARG A 207 -19.85 13.36 -1.04
N VAL A 208 -20.56 12.73 -1.96
CA VAL A 208 -20.28 12.85 -3.40
C VAL A 208 -20.39 14.33 -3.80
N ALA A 209 -21.45 15.02 -3.38
CA ALA A 209 -21.64 16.44 -3.60
C ALA A 209 -20.49 17.28 -3.02
N SER A 210 -20.01 16.98 -1.80
CA SER A 210 -18.89 17.72 -1.21
C SER A 210 -17.56 17.52 -1.96
N GLU A 211 -17.27 16.31 -2.45
CA GLU A 211 -16.09 16.07 -3.28
C GLU A 211 -16.23 16.74 -4.67
N MET A 212 -17.44 16.73 -5.24
CA MET A 212 -17.78 17.44 -6.47
C MET A 212 -17.67 18.95 -6.32
N GLU A 213 -18.04 19.53 -5.19
CA GLU A 213 -17.87 20.96 -4.92
C GLU A 213 -16.39 21.36 -4.87
N ARG A 214 -15.54 20.50 -4.28
CA ARG A 214 -14.11 20.78 -4.12
C ARG A 214 -13.28 20.49 -5.37
N HIS A 215 -13.66 19.47 -6.13
CA HIS A 215 -12.85 18.89 -7.21
C HIS A 215 -13.65 18.67 -8.51
N GLY A 216 -14.82 19.29 -8.64
CA GLY A 216 -15.80 19.04 -9.70
C GLY A 216 -15.24 19.15 -11.10
N ASP A 217 -14.45 20.18 -11.40
CA ASP A 217 -13.87 20.36 -12.74
C ASP A 217 -12.97 19.18 -13.12
N LEU A 218 -12.08 18.78 -12.22
CA LEU A 218 -11.18 17.63 -12.42
C LEU A 218 -11.97 16.33 -12.58
N ILE A 219 -12.99 16.13 -11.75
CA ILE A 219 -13.83 14.93 -11.78
C ILE A 219 -14.60 14.88 -13.11
N ARG A 220 -15.29 15.96 -13.49
CA ARG A 220 -16.05 16.04 -14.76
C ARG A 220 -15.16 15.79 -15.98
N GLU A 221 -13.95 16.37 -16.00
CA GLU A 221 -13.02 16.24 -17.13
C GLU A 221 -12.45 14.82 -17.25
N ARG A 222 -12.01 14.22 -16.13
CA ARG A 222 -11.17 13.00 -16.18
C ARG A 222 -11.87 11.73 -15.72
N PHE A 223 -13.02 11.78 -15.05
CA PHE A 223 -13.66 10.59 -14.50
C PHE A 223 -13.99 9.53 -15.56
N TYR A 224 -14.56 9.93 -16.69
CA TYR A 224 -14.92 9.00 -17.76
C TYR A 224 -13.71 8.42 -18.52
N SER A 225 -12.50 8.97 -18.30
CA SER A 225 -11.27 8.38 -18.80
C SER A 225 -10.78 7.20 -17.96
N LEU A 226 -11.28 7.04 -16.72
CA LEU A 226 -10.95 5.91 -15.85
C LEU A 226 -11.45 4.59 -16.45
N PRO A 227 -10.71 3.47 -16.29
CA PRO A 227 -11.23 2.15 -16.56
C PRO A 227 -12.50 1.90 -15.73
N LYS A 228 -13.42 1.10 -16.25
CA LYS A 228 -14.73 0.86 -15.60
C LYS A 228 -14.58 0.33 -14.17
N GLU A 229 -13.55 -0.45 -13.91
CA GLU A 229 -13.26 -1.04 -12.60
C GLU A 229 -12.76 0.00 -11.57
N CYS A 230 -12.32 1.18 -12.04
CA CYS A 230 -11.87 2.31 -11.22
C CYS A 230 -12.95 3.42 -11.14
N GLN A 231 -14.06 3.29 -11.87
CA GLN A 231 -15.18 4.23 -11.81
C GLN A 231 -16.07 3.89 -10.62
N MET A 232 -16.17 4.82 -9.68
CA MET A 232 -17.10 4.69 -8.54
C MET A 232 -18.52 5.00 -9.01
N TYR A 233 -19.43 4.03 -8.81
CA TYR A 233 -20.82 4.12 -9.27
C TYR A 233 -21.55 5.38 -8.80
N GLU A 234 -21.28 5.82 -7.58
CA GLU A 234 -21.94 6.96 -6.95
C GLU A 234 -21.56 8.29 -7.62
N PHE A 235 -20.28 8.47 -7.95
CA PHE A 235 -19.83 9.64 -8.72
C PHE A 235 -20.39 9.63 -10.14
N LYS A 236 -20.47 8.43 -10.76
CA LYS A 236 -21.07 8.29 -12.09
C LYS A 236 -22.54 8.72 -12.08
N ASN A 237 -23.32 8.25 -11.11
CA ASN A 237 -24.73 8.61 -11.00
C ASN A 237 -24.91 10.10 -10.78
N TYR A 238 -24.12 10.69 -9.90
CA TYR A 238 -24.16 12.13 -9.63
C TYR A 238 -23.87 12.95 -10.90
N LEU A 239 -22.84 12.58 -11.65
CA LEU A 239 -22.50 13.24 -12.92
C LEU A 239 -23.61 13.11 -13.98
N MET A 240 -24.34 12.00 -13.99
CA MET A 240 -25.46 11.79 -14.92
C MET A 240 -26.72 12.58 -14.51
N SER A 241 -27.01 12.69 -13.21
CA SER A 241 -28.13 13.51 -12.73
C SER A 241 -27.91 15.01 -12.94
N ASP A 242 -26.66 15.47 -12.81
CA ASP A 242 -26.29 16.89 -12.99
C ASP A 242 -26.45 17.31 -14.47
N SER A 243 -26.14 16.41 -15.41
CA SER A 243 -26.29 16.68 -16.85
C SER A 243 -27.74 16.78 -17.32
N ASP A 244 -28.66 16.08 -16.66
CA ASP A 244 -30.09 16.14 -17.01
C ASP A 244 -30.71 17.48 -16.53
N SER A 245 -30.24 18.02 -15.41
CA SER A 245 -30.71 19.31 -14.85
C SER A 245 -30.18 20.57 -15.56
N GLU A 246 -29.10 20.48 -16.34
CA GLU A 246 -28.61 21.61 -17.14
C GLU A 246 -29.29 21.72 -18.54
N SER A 247 -30.17 20.77 -18.87
CA SER A 247 -30.93 20.71 -20.12
C SER A 247 -32.37 21.27 -20.04
N GLU A 248 -32.79 21.76 -18.87
CA GLU A 248 -34.07 22.47 -18.64
C GLU A 248 -33.87 23.99 -18.52
#